data_AF-A0A957TR51-F1
#
_entry.id   AF-A0A957TR51-F1
#
_cell.length_a   1.000
_cell.length_b   1.000
_cell.length_c   1.000
_cell.angle_alpha   90.00
_cell.angle_beta   90.00
_cell.angle_gamma   90.00
#
_symmetry.space_group_name_H-M   'P 1'
#
loop_
_entity.id
_entity.type
_entity.pdbx_description
1 polymer ?
#
loop_
_entity_poly.entity_id
_entity_poly.type
_entity_poly.pdbx_seq_one_letter_code
_entity_poly.pdbx_strand_id
1 'polypeptide(L)'
;MECSTILAEMQVPREAKGVTEGSLYEALKRVKDKRSCRGKQYPAAVVLTLLVLAKLAGQVKLKGIAEWVKWQAETLKGRLPLYRGKVPCANTYRYVSDHIDVAELNAVLGEYFAALTSKSTPVVPAEKPAVTAVAVPVEERTHYALDGKSLRGTHRRGEASKAAVHTVGLYNVTASFMWQQQAVEGKGQERKAAMQLIEPLDFNGSIVSADALHTQPKWAQAVLDREGDYLLIAKGNQSALRDAIALLFSQPPRPRLFPEGEARTVDKAHGRLEIRH
;
A
#
# COMPACT_ATOMS: atom_id res chain seq x y z
N MET A 1 3.12 -26.92 -14.79
CA MET A 1 4.43 -26.69 -15.44
C MET A 1 4.10 -25.93 -16.71
N GLU A 2 4.41 -24.66 -16.90
CA GLU A 2 5.50 -23.81 -16.42
C GLU A 2 4.96 -22.38 -16.23
N CYS A 3 5.35 -21.68 -15.15
CA CYS A 3 5.16 -20.23 -15.02
C CYS A 3 6.47 -19.57 -15.43
N SER A 4 6.62 -19.23 -16.71
CA SER A 4 7.90 -18.80 -17.30
C SER A 4 7.89 -17.36 -17.85
N THR A 5 7.05 -16.45 -17.35
CA THR A 5 6.91 -15.13 -18.01
C THR A 5 7.06 -13.89 -17.14
N ILE A 6 7.63 -13.97 -15.92
CA ILE A 6 7.88 -12.75 -15.11
C ILE A 6 9.32 -12.63 -14.58
N LEU A 7 10.14 -13.69 -14.62
CA LEU A 7 11.46 -13.66 -13.99
C LEU A 7 12.61 -13.14 -14.88
N ALA A 8 12.38 -12.90 -16.18
CA ALA A 8 13.47 -12.66 -17.14
C ALA A 8 14.18 -11.30 -16.98
N GLU A 9 13.61 -10.33 -16.27
CA GLU A 9 14.17 -8.97 -16.19
C GLU A 9 14.44 -8.45 -14.77
N MET A 10 14.39 -9.31 -13.74
CA MET A 10 14.97 -8.93 -12.46
C MET A 10 16.49 -9.12 -12.51
N GLN A 11 17.21 -8.06 -12.89
CA GLN A 11 18.64 -7.95 -12.61
C GLN A 11 18.84 -7.86 -11.09
N VAL A 12 18.74 -8.99 -10.40
CA VAL A 12 19.13 -9.07 -9.00
C VAL A 12 20.65 -8.88 -8.95
N PRO A 13 21.18 -7.85 -8.25
CA PRO A 13 22.61 -7.68 -8.11
C PRO A 13 23.21 -8.99 -7.58
N ARG A 14 24.18 -9.55 -8.32
CA ARG A 14 24.77 -10.86 -8.01
C ARG A 14 25.41 -10.92 -6.62
N GLU A 15 25.71 -9.77 -6.01
CA GLU A 15 26.23 -9.67 -4.65
C GLU A 15 25.64 -8.46 -3.91
N ALA A 16 24.69 -8.69 -3.00
CA ALA A 16 24.37 -7.72 -1.96
C ALA A 16 25.52 -7.70 -0.94
N LYS A 17 26.32 -6.62 -0.95
CA LYS A 17 27.37 -6.34 0.03
C LYS A 17 26.75 -5.89 1.35
N GLY A 18 26.34 -6.86 2.16
CA GLY A 18 25.87 -6.62 3.53
C GLY A 18 24.75 -5.57 3.66
N VAL A 19 24.65 -4.98 4.85
CA VAL A 19 23.74 -3.87 5.11
C VAL A 19 24.33 -2.59 4.54
N THR A 20 23.60 -1.95 3.61
CA THR A 20 23.97 -0.66 3.03
C THR A 20 23.14 0.48 3.61
N GLU A 21 23.65 1.70 3.49
CA GLU A 21 22.90 2.91 3.81
C GLU A 21 21.66 3.02 2.91
N GLY A 22 20.52 3.39 3.49
CA GLY A 22 19.24 3.40 2.79
C GLY A 22 18.62 2.03 2.55
N SER A 23 19.14 0.95 3.15
CA SER A 23 18.49 -0.37 3.11
C SER A 23 17.25 -0.46 4.01
N LEU A 24 16.37 -1.41 3.71
CA LEU A 24 15.21 -1.73 4.56
C LEU A 24 15.63 -2.01 6.01
N TYR A 25 16.76 -2.66 6.23
CA TYR A 25 17.26 -2.95 7.58
C TYR A 25 17.59 -1.67 8.35
N GLU A 26 18.24 -0.69 7.72
CA GLU A 26 18.51 0.62 8.35
C GLU A 26 17.21 1.36 8.68
N ALA A 27 16.23 1.34 7.76
CA ALA A 27 14.92 1.91 8.05
C ALA A 27 14.28 1.23 9.28
N LEU A 28 14.30 -0.11 9.35
CA LEU A 28 13.71 -0.88 10.45
C LEU A 28 14.43 -0.71 11.79
N LYS A 29 15.67 -0.18 11.84
CA LYS A 29 16.31 0.19 13.12
C LYS A 29 15.58 1.34 13.83
N ARG A 30 14.85 2.17 13.08
CA ARG A 30 14.08 3.30 13.63
C ARG A 30 12.88 2.83 14.44
N VAL A 31 12.43 1.59 14.25
CA VAL A 31 11.32 1.00 15.01
C VAL A 31 11.80 0.64 16.42
N LYS A 32 11.16 1.22 17.43
CA LYS A 32 11.50 1.02 18.85
C LYS A 32 11.25 -0.41 19.31
N ASP A 33 12.29 -1.03 19.84
CA ASP A 33 12.22 -2.36 20.45
C ASP A 33 11.81 -2.29 21.93
N LYS A 34 10.51 -2.47 22.22
CA LYS A 34 9.93 -2.38 23.58
C LYS A 34 10.24 -3.59 24.49
N ARG A 35 11.02 -4.59 24.03
CA ARG A 35 11.43 -5.72 24.89
C ARG A 35 12.41 -5.24 25.96
N SER A 36 12.48 -5.96 27.09
CA SER A 36 13.51 -5.75 28.12
C SER A 36 14.93 -5.93 27.55
N CYS A 37 15.91 -5.16 28.04
CA CYS A 37 17.30 -5.26 27.60
C CYS A 37 17.93 -6.64 27.89
N ARG A 38 17.48 -7.32 28.96
CA ARG A 38 18.01 -8.61 29.37
C ARG A 38 17.58 -9.71 28.39
N GLY A 39 18.56 -10.44 27.85
CA GLY A 39 18.30 -11.59 26.98
C GLY A 39 17.97 -11.26 25.52
N LYS A 40 18.16 -10.00 25.08
CA LYS A 40 18.07 -9.62 23.67
C LYS A 40 19.24 -10.24 22.88
N GLN A 41 18.99 -11.39 22.24
CA GLN A 41 19.96 -12.03 21.35
C GLN A 41 20.01 -11.35 19.97
N TYR A 42 18.84 -11.03 19.41
CA TYR A 42 18.70 -10.43 18.08
C TYR A 42 18.10 -9.03 18.19
N PRO A 43 18.66 -8.01 17.52
CA PRO A 43 17.99 -6.72 17.36
C PRO A 43 16.63 -6.89 16.67
N ALA A 44 15.63 -6.09 17.04
CA ALA A 44 14.31 -6.15 16.42
C ALA A 44 14.36 -5.96 14.89
N ALA A 45 15.17 -5.00 14.42
CA ALA A 45 15.37 -4.76 12.98
C ALA A 45 15.81 -6.00 12.19
N VAL A 46 16.65 -6.86 12.78
CA VAL A 46 17.08 -8.13 12.14
C VAL A 46 15.88 -9.05 11.97
N VAL A 47 15.13 -9.25 13.05
CA VAL A 47 13.97 -10.16 13.05
C VAL A 47 12.87 -9.66 12.12
N LEU A 48 12.61 -8.35 12.08
CA LEU A 48 11.66 -7.73 11.17
C LEU A 48 12.10 -7.84 9.70
N THR A 49 13.39 -7.62 9.41
CA THR A 49 13.94 -7.79 8.04
C THR A 49 13.75 -9.24 7.57
N LEU A 50 14.10 -10.21 8.41
CA LEU A 50 13.92 -11.64 8.11
C LEU A 50 12.44 -12.01 7.90
N LEU A 51 11.54 -11.40 8.68
CA LEU A 51 10.10 -11.57 8.53
C LEU A 51 9.63 -11.09 7.15
N VAL A 52 10.06 -9.89 6.72
CA VAL A 52 9.72 -9.35 5.39
C VAL A 52 10.27 -10.24 4.28
N LEU A 53 11.55 -10.63 4.34
CA LEU A 53 12.17 -11.51 3.34
C LEU A 53 11.41 -12.85 3.21
N ALA A 54 11.06 -13.47 4.34
CA ALA A 54 10.31 -14.72 4.33
C ALA A 54 8.89 -14.53 3.79
N LYS A 55 8.24 -13.39 4.08
CA LYS A 55 6.91 -13.04 3.52
C LYS A 55 6.96 -12.89 2.01
N LEU A 56 7.99 -12.22 1.48
CA LEU A 56 8.22 -12.11 0.04
C LEU A 56 8.47 -13.48 -0.61
N ALA A 57 9.10 -14.41 0.12
CA ALA A 57 9.24 -15.80 -0.28
C ALA A 57 7.97 -16.67 -0.06
N GLY A 58 6.82 -16.04 0.19
CA GLY A 58 5.52 -16.70 0.29
C GLY A 58 5.20 -17.32 1.66
N GLN A 59 6.03 -17.12 2.69
CA GLN A 59 5.80 -17.73 4.00
C GLN A 59 4.72 -17.00 4.80
N VAL A 60 3.63 -17.71 5.13
CA VAL A 60 2.50 -17.09 5.83
C VAL A 60 2.57 -17.29 7.36
N LYS A 61 3.02 -18.46 7.83
CA LYS A 61 3.04 -18.85 9.25
C LYS A 61 4.43 -18.61 9.87
N LEU A 62 4.49 -18.26 11.16
CA LEU A 62 5.75 -18.03 11.89
C LEU A 62 6.70 -19.23 11.87
N LYS A 63 6.17 -20.45 11.95
CA LYS A 63 6.98 -21.67 11.83
C LYS A 63 7.62 -21.81 10.45
N GLY A 64 6.84 -21.58 9.39
CA GLY A 64 7.34 -21.60 8.00
C GLY A 64 8.36 -20.49 7.74
N ILE A 65 8.16 -19.30 8.33
CA ILE A 65 9.16 -18.23 8.30
C ILE A 65 10.48 -18.71 8.92
N ALA A 66 10.44 -19.29 10.13
CA ALA A 66 11.66 -19.76 10.79
C ALA A 66 12.36 -20.90 10.03
N GLU A 67 11.60 -21.83 9.45
CA GLU A 67 12.13 -22.92 8.62
C GLU A 67 12.77 -22.39 7.34
N TRP A 68 12.11 -21.48 6.64
CA TRP A 68 12.66 -20.84 5.43
C TRP A 68 13.93 -20.05 5.73
N VAL A 69 13.95 -19.26 6.81
CA VAL A 69 15.15 -18.53 7.23
C VAL A 69 16.30 -19.49 7.59
N LYS A 70 15.99 -20.64 8.18
CA LYS A 70 17.00 -21.69 8.45
C LYS A 70 17.61 -22.24 7.17
N TRP A 71 16.85 -22.41 6.10
CA TRP A 71 17.40 -22.80 4.80
C TRP A 71 18.25 -21.71 4.16
N GLN A 72 17.96 -20.44 4.43
CA GLN A 72 18.74 -19.30 3.96
C GLN A 72 19.93 -18.93 4.87
N ALA A 73 20.20 -19.71 5.91
CA ALA A 73 21.15 -19.33 6.96
C ALA A 73 22.56 -19.01 6.42
N GLU A 74 23.08 -19.82 5.50
CA GLU A 74 24.41 -19.59 4.89
C GLU A 74 24.43 -18.30 4.06
N THR A 75 23.37 -18.02 3.31
CA THR A 75 23.22 -16.77 2.54
C THR A 75 23.13 -15.55 3.45
N LEU A 76 22.46 -15.66 4.59
CA LEU A 76 22.25 -14.54 5.51
C LEU A 76 23.48 -14.26 6.39
N LYS A 77 24.32 -15.27 6.60
CA LYS A 77 25.56 -15.17 7.35
C LYS A 77 26.49 -14.14 6.71
N GLY A 78 26.99 -13.19 7.50
CA GLY A 78 27.82 -12.09 7.02
C GLY A 78 27.05 -10.95 6.33
N ARG A 79 25.76 -11.11 6.02
CA ARG A 79 24.92 -10.04 5.44
C ARG A 79 24.06 -9.31 6.47
N LEU A 80 23.65 -10.00 7.54
CA LEU A 80 22.90 -9.43 8.66
C LEU A 80 23.62 -9.73 9.99
N PRO A 81 23.44 -8.88 11.03
CA PRO A 81 24.07 -9.08 12.34
C PRO A 81 23.34 -10.18 13.14
N LEU A 82 23.61 -11.43 12.78
CA LEU A 82 23.05 -12.63 13.42
C LEU A 82 23.83 -13.00 14.69
N TYR A 83 23.11 -13.33 15.77
CA TYR A 83 23.73 -13.74 17.04
C TYR A 83 24.48 -15.06 16.89
N ARG A 84 25.81 -15.02 17.06
CA ARG A 84 26.70 -16.19 16.89
C ARG A 84 26.53 -16.89 15.53
N GLY A 85 26.13 -16.14 14.49
CA GLY A 85 25.84 -16.69 13.16
C GLY A 85 24.63 -17.63 13.09
N LYS A 86 23.81 -17.71 14.15
CA LYS A 86 22.60 -18.54 14.20
C LYS A 86 21.39 -17.71 13.80
N VAL A 87 20.37 -18.38 13.25
CA VAL A 87 19.10 -17.74 12.90
C VAL A 87 18.06 -17.87 14.03
N PRO A 88 17.10 -16.94 14.14
CA PRO A 88 16.05 -16.99 15.16
C PRO A 88 15.10 -18.20 14.98
N CYS A 89 14.56 -18.71 16.08
CA CYS A 89 13.49 -19.70 16.06
C CYS A 89 12.10 -19.03 15.99
N ALA A 90 11.06 -19.81 15.72
CA ALA A 90 9.67 -19.31 15.58
C ALA A 90 9.20 -18.47 16.79
N ASN A 91 9.61 -18.84 18.01
CA ASN A 91 9.26 -18.11 19.23
C ASN A 91 9.89 -16.71 19.28
N THR A 92 11.08 -16.52 18.70
CA THR A 92 11.71 -15.21 18.63
C THR A 92 10.90 -14.25 17.75
N TYR A 93 10.41 -14.69 16.60
CA TYR A 93 9.56 -13.85 15.74
C TYR A 93 8.28 -13.44 16.44
N ARG A 94 7.63 -14.39 17.14
CA ARG A 94 6.44 -14.09 17.94
C ARG A 94 6.75 -13.06 19.03
N TYR A 95 7.77 -13.33 19.84
CA TYR A 95 8.15 -12.48 20.96
C TYR A 95 8.52 -11.06 20.51
N VAL A 96 9.24 -10.91 19.39
CA VAL A 96 9.50 -9.59 18.80
C VAL A 96 8.19 -8.93 18.36
N SER A 97 7.36 -9.63 17.59
CA SER A 97 6.10 -9.07 17.08
C SER A 97 5.18 -8.57 18.19
N ASP A 98 5.12 -9.27 19.32
CA ASP A 98 4.31 -8.90 20.50
C ASP A 98 4.81 -7.62 21.20
N HIS A 99 6.03 -7.15 20.89
CA HIS A 99 6.66 -5.97 21.51
C HIS A 99 6.99 -4.85 20.52
N ILE A 100 6.48 -4.94 19.30
CA ILE A 100 6.62 -3.91 18.28
C ILE A 100 5.31 -3.14 18.16
N ASP A 101 5.42 -1.82 18.08
CA ASP A 101 4.29 -0.97 17.78
C ASP A 101 3.98 -1.02 16.27
N VAL A 102 2.77 -1.44 15.92
CA VAL A 102 2.37 -1.59 14.52
C VAL A 102 2.23 -0.25 13.81
N ALA A 103 1.77 0.80 14.51
CA ALA A 103 1.63 2.12 13.92
C ALA A 103 3.01 2.72 13.58
N GLU A 104 3.97 2.58 14.51
CA GLU A 104 5.36 3.00 14.29
C GLU A 104 6.02 2.22 13.15
N LEU A 105 5.83 0.89 13.10
CA LEU A 105 6.34 0.06 12.01
C LEU A 105 5.77 0.50 10.65
N ASN A 106 4.47 0.76 10.56
CA ASN A 106 3.82 1.21 9.33
C ASN A 106 4.35 2.57 8.88
N ALA A 107 4.52 3.53 9.80
CA ALA A 107 5.09 4.84 9.48
C ALA A 107 6.52 4.72 8.93
N VAL A 108 7.38 3.94 9.58
CA VAL A 108 8.77 3.70 9.15
C VAL A 108 8.83 3.05 7.76
N LEU A 109 7.96 2.08 7.49
CA LEU A 109 7.87 1.42 6.18
C LEU A 109 7.34 2.36 5.09
N GLY A 110 6.30 3.14 5.39
CA GLY A 110 5.73 4.13 4.48
C GLY A 110 6.77 5.16 4.02
N GLU A 111 7.49 5.75 4.97
CA GLU A 111 8.59 6.67 4.69
C GLU A 111 9.72 6.02 3.90
N TYR A 112 10.07 4.78 4.21
CA TYR A 112 11.11 4.05 3.48
C TYR A 112 10.73 3.86 2.02
N PHE A 113 9.51 3.40 1.73
CA PHE A 113 9.06 3.22 0.36
C PHE A 113 8.89 4.54 -0.39
N ALA A 114 8.42 5.60 0.28
CA ALA A 114 8.37 6.95 -0.27
C ALA A 114 9.75 7.48 -0.67
N ALA A 115 10.75 7.27 0.19
CA ALA A 115 12.13 7.64 -0.08
C ALA A 115 12.74 6.79 -1.21
N LEU A 116 12.31 5.54 -1.36
CA LEU A 116 12.72 4.71 -2.48
C LEU A 116 12.12 5.21 -3.78
N THR A 117 10.83 5.50 -3.87
CA THR A 117 10.17 5.89 -5.12
C THR A 117 10.50 7.32 -5.57
N SER A 118 10.86 8.21 -4.64
CA SER A 118 11.44 9.51 -4.99
C SER A 118 12.86 9.42 -5.56
N LYS A 119 13.64 8.41 -5.15
CA LYS A 119 15.00 8.16 -5.67
C LYS A 119 15.02 7.26 -6.91
N SER A 120 14.05 6.35 -6.98
CA SER A 120 13.81 5.45 -8.10
C SER A 120 12.67 6.03 -8.90
N THR A 121 12.99 7.00 -9.75
CA THR A 121 12.24 7.17 -10.99
C THR A 121 12.92 6.36 -12.09
N PRO A 122 12.80 5.00 -12.13
CA PRO A 122 12.90 4.33 -13.40
C PRO A 122 11.59 4.65 -14.13
N VAL A 123 11.72 5.36 -15.23
CA VAL A 123 10.72 5.31 -16.30
C VAL A 123 10.63 3.85 -16.73
N VAL A 124 9.72 3.08 -16.12
CA VAL A 124 9.20 1.92 -16.81
C VAL A 124 8.39 2.51 -17.95
N PRO A 125 8.67 2.20 -19.22
CA PRO A 125 7.77 2.58 -20.27
C PRO A 125 6.48 1.85 -19.94
N ALA A 126 5.49 2.59 -19.43
CA ALA A 126 4.11 2.22 -19.70
C ALA A 126 4.10 1.92 -21.20
N GLU A 127 3.83 0.67 -21.58
CA GLU A 127 3.47 0.37 -22.95
C GLU A 127 2.28 1.28 -23.24
N LYS A 128 2.57 2.45 -23.82
CA LYS A 128 1.60 3.37 -24.35
C LYS A 128 0.87 2.56 -25.42
N PRO A 129 -0.46 2.34 -25.34
CA PRO A 129 -1.19 2.40 -26.57
C PRO A 129 -0.94 3.81 -27.12
N ALA A 130 -0.51 3.88 -28.37
CA ALA A 130 -0.27 5.13 -29.04
C ALA A 130 -1.59 5.92 -29.13
N VAL A 131 -1.84 6.79 -28.15
CA VAL A 131 -2.95 7.74 -28.18
C VAL A 131 -2.36 9.13 -28.41
N THR A 132 -2.29 9.53 -29.67
CA THR A 132 -2.25 10.94 -30.07
C THR A 132 -3.65 11.51 -29.91
N ALA A 133 -4.04 11.80 -28.67
CA ALA A 133 -5.08 12.79 -28.38
C ALA A 133 -4.39 14.15 -28.27
N VAL A 134 -5.04 15.22 -28.74
CA VAL A 134 -4.57 16.59 -28.51
C VAL A 134 -4.49 16.80 -27.01
N ALA A 135 -3.26 16.73 -26.49
CA ALA A 135 -3.01 16.73 -25.07
C ALA A 135 -3.21 18.15 -24.54
N VAL A 136 -4.35 18.40 -23.88
CA VAL A 136 -4.27 19.18 -22.64
C VAL A 136 -3.17 18.48 -21.83
N PRO A 137 -2.11 19.17 -21.36
CA PRO A 137 -1.10 18.51 -20.55
C PRO A 137 -1.82 17.97 -19.31
N VAL A 138 -2.12 16.68 -19.31
CA VAL A 138 -2.55 15.97 -18.11
C VAL A 138 -1.27 15.91 -17.30
N GLU A 139 -1.13 16.84 -16.37
CA GLU A 139 -0.10 16.76 -15.35
C GLU A 139 -0.16 15.35 -14.75
N GLU A 140 0.98 14.66 -14.68
CA GLU A 140 1.04 13.34 -14.08
C GLU A 140 0.71 13.48 -12.60
N ARG A 141 -0.54 13.18 -12.25
CA ARG A 141 -1.03 13.26 -10.87
C ARG A 141 -0.70 11.99 -10.12
N THR A 142 -0.36 12.14 -8.84
CA THR A 142 -0.18 10.98 -7.95
C THR A 142 -1.55 10.47 -7.51
N HIS A 143 -1.82 9.18 -7.69
CA HIS A 143 -3.07 8.57 -7.28
C HIS A 143 -2.91 7.85 -5.95
N TYR A 144 -3.70 8.25 -4.95
CA TYR A 144 -3.84 7.56 -3.68
C TYR A 144 -5.21 6.88 -3.59
N ALA A 145 -5.24 5.65 -3.10
CA ALA A 145 -6.47 4.89 -2.84
C ALA A 145 -6.61 4.58 -1.35
N LEU A 146 -7.72 5.02 -0.76
CA LEU A 146 -8.08 4.72 0.62
C LEU A 146 -9.05 3.54 0.66
N ASP A 147 -8.70 2.50 1.41
CA ASP A 147 -9.50 1.27 1.52
C ASP A 147 -9.53 0.72 2.96
N GLY A 148 -10.70 0.19 3.34
CA GLY A 148 -10.95 -0.46 4.62
C GLY A 148 -10.98 -1.98 4.48
N LYS A 149 -10.10 -2.69 5.19
CA LYS A 149 -10.05 -4.17 5.20
C LYS A 149 -10.27 -4.74 6.58
N SER A 150 -11.08 -5.80 6.64
CA SER A 150 -11.24 -6.65 7.83
C SER A 150 -10.25 -7.82 7.78
N LEU A 151 -9.46 -7.99 8.84
CA LEU A 151 -8.54 -9.13 8.92
C LEU A 151 -9.30 -10.44 9.16
N ARG A 152 -8.97 -11.47 8.37
CA ARG A 152 -9.55 -12.81 8.53
C ARG A 152 -8.97 -13.50 9.77
N GLY A 153 -9.81 -14.23 10.50
CA GLY A 153 -9.38 -15.08 11.62
C GLY A 153 -9.05 -14.34 12.93
N THR A 154 -9.29 -13.03 13.00
CA THR A 154 -9.12 -12.25 14.25
C THR A 154 -10.36 -12.29 15.14
N HIS A 155 -11.51 -12.66 14.59
CA HIS A 155 -12.73 -12.86 15.35
C HIS A 155 -12.66 -14.18 16.14
N ARG A 156 -12.48 -14.10 17.46
CA ARG A 156 -12.52 -15.27 18.36
C ARG A 156 -13.85 -15.27 19.14
N ARG A 157 -14.62 -16.36 19.01
CA ARG A 157 -15.80 -16.61 19.86
C ARG A 157 -15.35 -17.20 21.20
N GLY A 158 -15.75 -16.60 22.32
CA GLY A 158 -15.40 -17.01 23.70
C GLY A 158 -15.63 -15.87 24.71
N GLU A 159 -15.42 -16.13 26.01
CA GLU A 159 -15.68 -15.20 27.15
C GLU A 159 -14.98 -13.83 27.02
N ALA A 160 -13.90 -13.75 26.24
CA ALA A 160 -13.31 -12.50 25.79
C ALA A 160 -13.50 -12.36 24.27
N SER A 161 -14.72 -12.04 23.82
CA SER A 161 -15.01 -11.84 22.40
C SER A 161 -14.16 -10.69 21.87
N LYS A 162 -13.06 -11.00 21.18
CA LYS A 162 -12.27 -10.00 20.47
C LYS A 162 -12.96 -9.70 19.15
N ALA A 163 -13.37 -8.44 18.99
CA ALA A 163 -13.92 -7.93 17.76
C ALA A 163 -12.95 -8.19 16.59
N ALA A 164 -13.50 -8.30 15.37
CA ALA A 164 -12.65 -8.36 14.18
C ALA A 164 -11.73 -7.13 14.14
N VAL A 165 -10.47 -7.33 13.74
CA VAL A 165 -9.54 -6.22 13.57
C VAL A 165 -9.81 -5.62 12.20
N HIS A 166 -10.32 -4.39 12.22
CA HIS A 166 -10.51 -3.58 11.03
C HIS A 166 -9.24 -2.77 10.79
N THR A 167 -8.91 -2.49 9.53
CA THR A 167 -7.76 -1.68 9.15
C THR A 167 -8.19 -0.74 8.03
N VAL A 168 -7.70 0.49 8.05
CA VAL A 168 -7.83 1.43 6.93
C VAL A 168 -6.42 1.73 6.43
N GLY A 169 -6.22 1.63 5.13
CA GLY A 169 -4.94 1.87 4.48
C GLY A 169 -5.07 2.93 3.39
N LEU A 170 -4.03 3.75 3.26
CA LEU A 170 -3.82 4.67 2.16
C LEU A 170 -2.70 4.10 1.28
N TYR A 171 -3.05 3.67 0.09
CA TYR A 171 -2.16 3.05 -0.88
C TYR A 171 -1.81 4.06 -1.97
N ASN A 172 -0.51 4.27 -2.24
CA ASN A 172 -0.06 5.02 -3.41
C ASN A 172 -0.12 4.08 -4.62
N VAL A 173 -1.10 4.31 -5.50
CA VAL A 173 -1.36 3.49 -6.68
C VAL A 173 -0.27 3.72 -7.72
N THR A 174 0.10 4.98 -7.97
CA THR A 174 1.12 5.36 -8.96
C THR A 174 2.47 4.68 -8.66
N ALA A 175 2.88 4.67 -7.40
CA ALA A 175 4.15 4.14 -6.94
C ALA A 175 4.07 2.71 -6.37
N SER A 176 2.87 2.10 -6.37
CA SER A 176 2.60 0.73 -5.95
C SER A 176 3.04 0.34 -4.53
N PHE A 177 2.82 1.21 -3.53
CA PHE A 177 3.12 0.89 -2.13
C PHE A 177 2.08 1.39 -1.13
N MET A 178 2.04 0.75 0.06
CA MET A 178 1.20 1.20 1.17
C MET A 178 1.88 2.36 1.89
N TRP A 179 1.28 3.56 1.81
CA TRP A 179 1.83 4.77 2.44
C TRP A 179 1.61 4.75 3.94
N GLN A 180 0.37 4.59 4.37
CA GLN A 180 -0.01 4.51 5.78
C GLN A 180 -1.12 3.49 5.97
N GLN A 181 -1.14 2.87 7.15
CA GLN A 181 -2.19 1.96 7.54
C GLN A 181 -2.42 2.03 9.05
N GLN A 182 -3.69 2.10 9.44
CA GLN A 182 -4.11 2.20 10.83
C GLN A 182 -5.12 1.08 11.16
N ALA A 183 -4.95 0.46 12.34
CA ALA A 183 -5.95 -0.44 12.89
C ALA A 183 -7.11 0.34 13.51
N VAL A 184 -8.32 -0.16 13.33
CA VAL A 184 -9.56 0.47 13.75
C VAL A 184 -10.23 -0.38 14.82
N GLU A 185 -10.55 0.25 15.94
CA GLU A 185 -11.24 -0.40 17.06
C GLU A 185 -12.74 -0.46 16.80
N GLY A 186 -13.18 -1.58 16.23
CA GLY A 186 -14.60 -1.92 16.13
C GLY A 186 -15.35 -1.29 14.95
N LYS A 187 -16.59 -1.73 14.81
CA LYS A 187 -17.47 -1.36 13.69
C LYS A 187 -17.88 0.12 13.78
N GLY A 188 -17.79 0.85 12.67
CA GLY A 188 -18.23 2.25 12.56
C GLY A 188 -17.15 3.30 12.83
N GLN A 189 -16.00 2.92 13.37
CA GLN A 189 -14.87 3.84 13.58
C GLN A 189 -14.00 4.03 12.32
N GLU A 190 -14.27 3.29 11.24
CA GLU A 190 -13.50 3.32 9.99
C GLU A 190 -13.50 4.72 9.36
N ARG A 191 -14.62 5.45 9.42
CA ARG A 191 -14.72 6.82 8.90
C ARG A 191 -13.82 7.79 9.66
N LYS A 192 -13.79 7.67 10.99
CA LYS A 192 -12.93 8.49 11.85
C LYS A 192 -11.46 8.18 11.60
N ALA A 193 -11.11 6.90 11.52
CA ALA A 193 -9.75 6.48 11.21
C ALA A 193 -9.30 6.93 9.82
N ALA A 194 -10.16 6.85 8.81
CA ALA A 194 -9.88 7.35 7.47
C ALA A 194 -9.60 8.86 7.46
N MET A 195 -10.35 9.66 8.23
CA MET A 195 -10.08 11.09 8.40
C MET A 195 -8.73 11.32 9.08
N GLN A 196 -8.46 10.64 10.20
CA GLN A 196 -7.19 10.76 10.92
C GLN A 196 -5.97 10.37 10.07
N LEU A 197 -6.15 9.42 9.14
CA LEU A 197 -5.09 8.97 8.24
C LEU A 197 -4.72 10.04 7.19
N ILE A 198 -5.70 10.80 6.70
CA ILE A 198 -5.47 11.83 5.68
C ILE A 198 -5.14 13.20 6.29
N GLU A 199 -5.56 13.44 7.53
CA GLU A 199 -5.40 14.72 8.21
C GLU A 199 -3.98 15.32 8.20
N PRO A 200 -2.91 14.53 8.41
CA PRO A 200 -1.54 15.05 8.44
C PRO A 200 -0.87 15.12 7.06
N LEU A 201 -1.57 14.80 5.97
CA LEU A 201 -0.99 14.68 4.63
C LEU A 201 -1.26 15.91 3.76
N ASP A 202 -0.39 16.12 2.79
CA ASP A 202 -0.56 17.05 1.67
C ASP A 202 -0.81 16.23 0.40
N PHE A 203 -1.80 16.64 -0.40
CA PHE A 203 -2.21 15.98 -1.63
C PHE A 203 -2.05 16.89 -2.86
N ASN A 204 -1.23 17.94 -2.79
CA ASN A 204 -0.92 18.77 -3.95
C ASN A 204 -0.54 17.89 -5.17
N GLY A 205 -1.16 18.18 -6.31
CA GLY A 205 -0.96 17.44 -7.55
C GLY A 205 -1.42 15.97 -7.49
N SER A 206 -2.28 15.62 -6.53
CA SER A 206 -2.71 14.24 -6.30
C SER A 206 -4.22 14.08 -6.40
N ILE A 207 -4.65 12.86 -6.73
CA ILE A 207 -6.05 12.44 -6.67
C ILE A 207 -6.21 11.36 -5.62
N VAL A 208 -7.20 11.51 -4.73
CA VAL A 208 -7.52 10.54 -3.69
C VAL A 208 -8.84 9.85 -4.02
N SER A 209 -8.77 8.57 -4.36
CA SER A 209 -9.97 7.74 -4.52
C SER A 209 -10.31 7.02 -3.21
N ALA A 210 -11.59 6.85 -2.93
CA ALA A 210 -12.04 6.03 -1.81
C ALA A 210 -13.33 5.29 -2.16
N ASP A 211 -13.66 4.29 -1.35
CA ASP A 211 -14.89 3.53 -1.53
C ASP A 211 -16.16 4.38 -1.30
N ALA A 212 -17.32 3.77 -1.59
CA ALA A 212 -18.60 4.45 -1.40
C ALA A 212 -18.89 4.81 0.06
N LEU A 213 -18.38 4.05 1.04
CA LEU A 213 -18.58 4.33 2.46
C LEU A 213 -17.98 5.69 2.87
N HIS A 214 -16.90 6.09 2.21
CA HIS A 214 -16.20 7.37 2.39
C HIS A 214 -16.78 8.53 1.57
N THR A 215 -17.79 8.31 0.72
CA THR A 215 -18.46 9.37 -0.05
C THR A 215 -19.25 10.30 0.88
N GLN A 216 -18.57 11.25 1.50
CA GLN A 216 -19.12 12.20 2.48
C GLN A 216 -18.56 13.61 2.23
N PRO A 217 -19.39 14.66 2.35
CA PRO A 217 -18.95 16.04 2.12
C PRO A 217 -17.74 16.44 2.96
N LYS A 218 -17.71 16.06 4.25
CA LYS A 218 -16.58 16.37 5.15
C LYS A 218 -15.27 15.73 4.70
N TRP A 219 -15.32 14.51 4.16
CA TRP A 219 -14.13 13.81 3.68
C TRP A 219 -13.64 14.42 2.37
N ALA A 220 -14.56 14.70 1.44
CA ALA A 220 -14.25 15.38 0.18
C ALA A 220 -13.61 16.75 0.43
N GLN A 221 -14.19 17.55 1.33
CA GLN A 221 -13.63 18.84 1.72
C GLN A 221 -12.24 18.69 2.34
N ALA A 222 -12.02 17.70 3.20
CA ALA A 222 -10.71 17.48 3.79
C ALA A 222 -9.61 17.15 2.77
N VAL A 223 -9.95 16.48 1.66
CA VAL A 223 -9.00 16.26 0.55
C VAL A 223 -8.72 17.57 -0.20
N LEU A 224 -9.76 18.36 -0.49
CA LEU A 224 -9.62 19.67 -1.15
C LEU A 224 -8.80 20.66 -0.31
N ASP A 225 -9.03 20.72 1.00
CA ASP A 225 -8.30 21.56 1.95
C ASP A 225 -6.80 21.21 2.02
N ARG A 226 -6.41 20.06 1.46
CA ARG A 226 -5.04 19.55 1.36
C ARG A 226 -4.53 19.57 -0.08
N GLU A 227 -5.11 20.43 -0.92
CA GLU A 227 -4.70 20.68 -2.31
C GLU A 227 -4.82 19.44 -3.24
N GLY A 228 -5.57 18.42 -2.82
CA GLY A 228 -5.84 17.24 -3.61
C GLY A 228 -7.22 17.26 -4.27
N ASP A 229 -7.35 16.52 -5.35
CA ASP A 229 -8.64 16.18 -5.95
C ASP A 229 -9.15 14.84 -5.41
N TYR A 230 -10.45 14.57 -5.54
CA TYR A 230 -11.03 13.30 -5.09
C TYR A 230 -11.82 12.57 -6.18
N LEU A 231 -11.85 11.23 -6.09
CA LEU A 231 -12.71 10.37 -6.89
C LEU A 231 -13.54 9.46 -5.97
N LEU A 232 -14.83 9.72 -5.91
CA LEU A 232 -15.74 9.03 -4.99
C LEU A 232 -16.91 8.41 -5.74
N ILE A 233 -17.36 7.24 -5.29
CA ILE A 233 -18.44 6.48 -5.93
C ILE A 233 -19.71 6.60 -5.09
N ALA A 234 -20.71 7.33 -5.59
CA ALA A 234 -22.03 7.38 -4.98
C ALA A 234 -22.79 6.05 -5.21
N LYS A 235 -23.12 5.33 -4.14
CA LYS A 235 -23.96 4.11 -4.15
C LYS A 235 -25.24 4.33 -3.36
N GLY A 236 -25.95 3.25 -3.01
CA GLY A 236 -27.21 3.30 -2.25
C GLY A 236 -27.10 3.94 -0.86
N ASN A 237 -25.89 4.05 -0.30
CA ASN A 237 -25.66 4.79 0.95
C ASN A 237 -25.77 6.32 0.81
N GLN A 238 -25.87 6.82 -0.43
CA GLN A 238 -26.10 8.23 -0.77
C GLN A 238 -27.20 8.31 -1.84
N SER A 239 -28.40 7.80 -1.54
CA SER A 239 -29.50 7.67 -2.51
C SER A 239 -29.84 9.00 -3.20
N ALA A 240 -30.02 10.08 -2.45
CA ALA A 240 -30.33 11.39 -3.02
C ALA A 240 -29.25 11.91 -3.98
N LEU A 241 -27.96 11.71 -3.64
CA LEU A 241 -26.84 12.07 -4.53
C LEU A 241 -26.84 11.19 -5.78
N ARG A 242 -27.05 9.88 -5.62
CA ARG A 242 -27.12 8.95 -6.74
C ARG A 242 -28.27 9.32 -7.69
N ASP A 243 -29.44 9.65 -7.15
CA ASP A 243 -30.62 10.03 -7.93
C ASP A 243 -30.39 11.36 -8.63
N ALA A 244 -29.73 12.32 -7.98
CA ALA A 244 -29.33 13.59 -8.60
C ALA A 244 -28.33 13.39 -9.75
N ILE A 245 -27.33 12.51 -9.57
CA ILE A 245 -26.38 12.13 -10.63
C ILE A 245 -27.15 11.46 -11.79
N ALA A 246 -28.03 10.51 -11.50
CA ALA A 246 -28.84 9.85 -12.54
C ALA A 246 -29.73 10.85 -13.30
N LEU A 247 -30.35 11.80 -12.60
CA LEU A 247 -31.15 12.86 -13.20
C LEU A 247 -30.31 13.83 -14.05
N LEU A 248 -29.07 14.12 -13.64
CA LEU A 248 -28.15 14.97 -14.40
C LEU A 248 -27.80 14.33 -15.74
N PHE A 249 -27.53 13.01 -15.76
CA PHE A 249 -27.18 12.26 -16.96
C PHE A 249 -28.37 11.79 -17.80
N SER A 250 -29.60 11.84 -17.29
CA SER A 250 -30.81 11.54 -18.08
C SER A 250 -31.26 12.71 -18.97
N GLN A 251 -30.74 13.90 -18.71
CA GLN A 251 -31.01 15.11 -19.48
C GLN A 251 -30.01 15.23 -20.64
N PRO A 252 -30.38 15.91 -21.75
CA PRO A 252 -29.42 16.20 -22.81
C PRO A 252 -28.20 16.93 -22.24
N PRO A 253 -27.00 16.72 -22.83
CA PRO A 253 -25.78 17.40 -22.41
C PRO A 253 -26.04 18.90 -22.32
N ARG A 254 -25.56 19.53 -21.25
CA ARG A 254 -25.63 20.98 -21.07
C ARG A 254 -24.24 21.55 -21.37
N PRO A 255 -23.98 22.08 -22.59
CA PRO A 255 -22.63 22.45 -23.02
C PRO A 255 -21.96 23.51 -22.13
N ARG A 256 -22.76 24.28 -21.38
CA ARG A 256 -22.26 25.26 -20.40
C ARG A 256 -21.74 24.65 -19.10
N LEU A 257 -22.24 23.49 -18.70
CA LEU A 257 -21.81 22.78 -17.48
C LEU A 257 -20.76 21.71 -17.78
N PHE A 258 -20.83 21.14 -18.98
CA PHE A 258 -19.88 20.18 -19.50
C PHE A 258 -19.43 20.70 -20.86
N PRO A 259 -18.34 21.48 -20.95
CA PRO A 259 -17.78 21.82 -22.25
C PRO A 259 -17.52 20.51 -22.99
N GLU A 260 -18.15 20.35 -24.15
CA GLU A 260 -18.04 19.12 -24.94
C GLU A 260 -16.56 18.90 -25.30
N GLY A 261 -16.01 17.80 -24.82
CA GLY A 261 -14.73 17.27 -25.27
C GLY A 261 -14.99 15.91 -25.90
N GLU A 262 -14.63 15.74 -27.16
CA GLU A 262 -14.63 14.42 -27.79
C GLU A 262 -13.38 13.66 -27.32
N ALA A 263 -13.59 12.56 -26.60
CA ALA A 263 -12.52 11.63 -26.23
C ALA A 263 -12.56 10.43 -27.17
N ARG A 264 -11.71 10.45 -28.20
CA ARG A 264 -11.61 9.36 -29.16
C ARG A 264 -10.47 8.43 -28.78
N THR A 265 -10.78 7.18 -28.44
CA THR A 265 -9.77 6.14 -28.23
C THR A 265 -9.64 5.30 -29.49
N VAL A 266 -8.42 5.20 -30.03
CA VAL A 266 -8.11 4.38 -31.21
C VAL A 266 -7.16 3.27 -30.79
N ASP A 267 -7.66 2.06 -30.68
CA ASP A 267 -6.86 0.87 -30.38
C ASP A 267 -6.56 0.10 -31.66
N LYS A 268 -5.29 -0.29 -31.86
CA LYS A 268 -4.88 -1.19 -32.94
C LYS A 268 -4.47 -2.54 -32.35
N ALA A 269 -5.31 -3.55 -32.54
CA ALA A 269 -5.02 -4.91 -32.10
C ALA A 269 -5.38 -5.93 -33.20
N HIS A 270 -4.57 -6.97 -33.37
CA HIS A 270 -4.81 -8.07 -34.31
C HIS A 270 -5.15 -7.62 -35.76
N GLY A 271 -4.54 -6.53 -36.23
CA GLY A 271 -4.77 -5.98 -37.58
C GLY A 271 -6.07 -5.17 -37.73
N ARG A 272 -6.85 -4.98 -36.66
CA ARG A 272 -8.07 -4.17 -36.66
C ARG A 272 -7.85 -2.85 -35.91
N LEU A 273 -8.45 -1.78 -36.42
CA LEU A 273 -8.60 -0.50 -35.73
C LEU A 273 -9.97 -0.47 -35.07
N GLU A 274 -10.02 -0.38 -33.76
CA GLU A 274 -11.24 -0.11 -33.00
C GLU A 274 -11.26 1.36 -32.59
N ILE A 275 -12.31 2.08 -32.99
CA ILE A 275 -12.53 3.47 -32.62
C ILE A 275 -13.70 3.49 -31.64
N ARG A 276 -13.45 3.96 -30.42
CA ARG A 276 -14.47 4.23 -29.41
C ARG A 276 -14.62 5.75 -29.27
N HIS A 277 -15.85 6.23 -29.43
CA HIS A 277 -16.26 7.62 -29.25
C HIS A 277 -16.90 7.80 -27.87
#